data_AF-A0AAW2SWM7-F1
#
_entry.id   AF-A0AAW2SWM7-F1
#
_cell.length_a   1.000
_cell.length_b   1.000
_cell.length_c   1.000
_cell.angle_alpha   90.00
_cell.angle_beta   90.00
_cell.angle_gamma   90.00
#
_symmetry.space_group_name_H-M   'P 1'
#
loop_
_entity.id
_entity.type
_entity.pdbx_description
1 polymer ?
#
loop_
_entity_poly.entity_id
_entity_poly.type
_entity_poly.pdbx_seq_one_letter_code
_entity_poly.pdbx_strand_id
1 'polypeptide(L)'
;MTKFVLILLAIATWYDFVIWQMDVKVTFLNGFVEEKIYMNQPKGFTSVGEEQKDYNFIKNEYDPCVYKKINRSTVAYRLLCVDDILLIGNGIKMLGAIKTWLSTQFSMNDMGRASYILGIKIYKDISRRMLGLTQSLYIEKVLKRFKMENSKRGFIPITHGIKLSKKQSPKTNEELKRMSDIPYA
;
A
#
# COMPACT_ATOMS: atom_id res chain seq x y z
N MET A 1 2.67 -5.87 -4.02
CA MET A 1 1.21 -5.73 -4.22
C MET A 1 0.68 -7.09 -4.64
N THR A 2 -0.20 -7.71 -3.85
CA THR A 2 -0.78 -9.01 -4.21
C THR A 2 -1.60 -8.85 -5.49
N LYS A 3 -1.64 -9.90 -6.33
CA LYS A 3 -2.36 -9.88 -7.62
C LYS A 3 -3.84 -9.48 -7.45
N PHE A 4 -4.44 -9.78 -6.29
CA PHE A 4 -5.82 -9.45 -5.96
C PHE A 4 -6.12 -7.96 -5.83
N VAL A 5 -5.16 -7.15 -5.34
CA VAL A 5 -5.37 -5.69 -5.23
C VAL A 5 -5.65 -5.10 -6.61
N LEU A 6 -4.82 -5.44 -7.59
CA LEU A 6 -4.97 -4.93 -8.96
C LEU A 6 -6.27 -5.39 -9.60
N ILE A 7 -6.66 -6.64 -9.37
CA ILE A 7 -7.93 -7.19 -9.90
C ILE A 7 -9.12 -6.42 -9.29
N LEU A 8 -9.14 -6.19 -7.98
CA LEU A 8 -10.22 -5.45 -7.32
C LEU A 8 -10.27 -3.99 -7.78
N LEU A 9 -9.12 -3.33 -7.96
CA LEU A 9 -9.07 -1.97 -8.50
C LEU A 9 -9.56 -1.91 -9.95
N ALA A 10 -9.25 -2.92 -10.77
CA ALA A 10 -9.76 -3.03 -12.13
C ALA A 10 -11.29 -3.23 -12.14
N ILE A 11 -11.81 -4.13 -11.31
CA ILE A 11 -13.26 -4.33 -11.11
C ILE A 11 -13.92 -3.01 -10.68
N ALA A 12 -13.34 -2.33 -9.69
CA ALA A 12 -13.85 -1.05 -9.20
C ALA A 12 -13.84 0.04 -10.28
N THR A 13 -12.88 -0.01 -11.19
CA THR A 13 -12.82 0.91 -12.32
C THR A 13 -13.89 0.59 -13.35
N TRP A 14 -14.09 -0.70 -13.67
CA TRP A 14 -15.05 -1.17 -14.66
C TRP A 14 -16.51 -0.92 -14.25
N TYR A 15 -16.85 -1.24 -13.00
CA TYR A 15 -18.21 -1.11 -12.45
C TYR A 15 -18.47 0.25 -11.77
N ASP A 16 -17.53 1.19 -11.92
CA ASP A 16 -17.55 2.49 -11.28
C ASP A 16 -17.77 2.48 -9.75
N PHE A 17 -17.13 1.53 -9.06
CA PHE A 17 -17.18 1.50 -7.60
C PHE A 17 -16.36 2.64 -7.00
N VAL A 18 -16.82 3.09 -5.83
CA VAL A 18 -16.11 4.01 -4.97
C VAL A 18 -14.98 3.25 -4.26
N ILE A 19 -13.83 3.89 -4.15
CA ILE A 19 -12.65 3.37 -3.46
C ILE A 19 -12.28 4.40 -2.39
N TRP A 20 -12.42 4.01 -1.12
CA TRP A 20 -12.01 4.81 0.03
C TRP A 20 -10.85 4.13 0.75
N GLN A 21 -10.03 4.96 1.38
CA GLN A 21 -8.89 4.52 2.16
C GLN A 21 -9.04 4.99 3.59
N MET A 22 -8.78 4.07 4.51
CA MET A 22 -8.64 4.34 5.93
C MET A 22 -7.29 3.79 6.38
N ASP A 23 -6.67 4.47 7.33
CA ASP A 23 -5.36 4.13 7.87
C ASP A 23 -5.47 3.93 9.39
N VAL A 24 -4.89 2.86 9.92
CA VAL A 24 -4.91 2.58 11.37
C VAL A 24 -3.73 3.31 12.00
N LYS A 25 -3.99 4.24 12.94
CA LYS A 25 -2.93 5.10 13.53
C LYS A 25 -1.81 4.35 14.25
N VAL A 26 -2.12 3.18 14.83
CA VAL A 26 -1.21 2.45 15.71
C VAL A 26 -1.35 0.95 15.41
N THR A 27 -0.57 0.47 14.45
CA THR A 27 -0.46 -0.95 14.12
C THR A 27 0.75 -1.56 14.79
N PHE A 28 0.79 -1.48 16.12
CA PHE A 28 1.57 -2.48 16.84
C PHE A 28 0.77 -3.78 16.79
N LEU A 29 1.30 -4.72 16.01
CA LEU A 29 0.80 -6.06 15.73
C LEU A 29 0.05 -6.67 16.93
N ASN A 30 -1.28 -6.82 16.83
CA ASN A 30 -2.04 -7.81 17.60
C ASN A 30 -1.76 -9.23 17.05
N GLY A 31 -0.50 -9.53 16.75
CA GLY A 31 -0.06 -10.87 16.37
C GLY A 31 0.16 -11.69 17.63
N PHE A 32 -0.18 -12.98 17.59
CA PHE A 32 0.32 -13.91 18.59
C PHE A 32 1.84 -13.96 18.42
N VAL A 33 2.57 -13.43 19.39
CA VAL A 33 4.02 -13.49 19.46
C VAL A 33 4.36 -14.76 20.25
N GLU A 34 4.94 -15.75 19.59
CA GLU A 34 5.43 -16.98 20.26
C GLU A 34 6.71 -16.75 21.06
N GLU A 35 7.34 -15.59 20.89
CA GLU A 35 8.54 -15.18 21.63
C GLU A 35 8.19 -14.45 22.93
N LYS A 36 9.00 -14.66 23.98
CA LYS A 36 8.89 -13.91 25.24
C LYS A 36 9.26 -12.44 25.02
N ILE A 37 8.25 -11.62 24.81
CA ILE A 37 8.37 -10.16 24.82
C ILE A 37 8.13 -9.62 26.23
N TYR A 38 9.09 -8.84 26.74
CA TYR A 38 8.96 -8.14 28.03
C TYR A 38 8.24 -6.80 27.82
N MET A 39 6.91 -6.82 27.80
CA MET A 39 6.08 -5.62 27.83
C MET A 39 5.00 -5.74 28.91
N ASN A 40 4.72 -4.64 29.60
CA ASN A 40 3.57 -4.54 30.50
C ASN A 40 2.35 -4.05 29.73
N GLN A 41 1.25 -4.80 29.81
CA GLN A 41 -0.01 -4.42 29.20
C GLN A 41 -0.52 -3.09 29.81
N PRO A 42 -0.97 -2.11 29.00
CA PRO A 42 -1.53 -0.86 29.52
C PRO A 42 -2.76 -1.13 30.39
N LYS A 43 -2.90 -0.37 31.48
CA LYS A 43 -4.09 -0.44 32.36
C LYS A 43 -5.35 -0.19 31.53
N GLY A 44 -6.27 -1.16 31.50
CA GLY A 44 -7.55 -1.09 30.78
C GLY A 44 -7.73 -2.11 29.65
N PHE A 45 -6.68 -2.88 29.29
CA PHE A 45 -6.77 -3.95 28.31
C PHE A 45 -6.86 -5.32 29.02
N THR A 46 -8.06 -5.79 29.32
CA THR A 46 -8.34 -7.20 29.64
C THR A 46 -9.40 -7.69 28.66
N SER A 47 -9.01 -8.47 27.65
CA SER A 47 -9.96 -9.06 26.71
C SER A 47 -10.15 -10.54 27.04
N VAL A 48 -11.26 -10.84 27.72
CA VAL A 48 -11.83 -12.18 27.79
C VAL A 48 -12.58 -12.43 26.48
N GLY A 49 -12.06 -13.34 25.65
CA GLY A 49 -12.89 -14.26 24.83
C GLY A 49 -13.92 -13.72 23.83
N GLU A 50 -13.86 -12.49 23.32
CA GLU A 50 -14.77 -12.05 22.26
C GLU A 50 -14.14 -12.21 20.87
N GLU A 51 -14.52 -13.27 20.16
CA GLU A 51 -14.44 -13.30 18.70
C GLU A 51 -15.29 -12.14 18.15
N GLN A 52 -14.62 -11.03 17.85
CA GLN A 52 -15.23 -9.81 17.38
C GLN A 52 -15.99 -10.10 16.06
N LYS A 53 -17.32 -9.96 16.10
CA LYS A 53 -18.19 -10.06 14.91
C LYS A 53 -17.65 -9.14 13.83
N ASP A 54 -17.05 -9.71 12.78
CA ASP A 54 -16.45 -9.00 11.66
C ASP A 54 -17.50 -8.33 10.75
N TYR A 55 -18.43 -7.55 11.32
CA TYR A 55 -19.48 -6.80 10.65
C TYR A 55 -20.20 -7.53 9.49
N ASN A 56 -20.39 -8.86 9.61
CA ASN A 56 -20.90 -9.77 8.57
C ASN A 56 -20.12 -9.72 7.24
N PHE A 57 -18.80 -9.55 7.31
CA PHE A 57 -17.89 -9.79 6.20
C PHE A 57 -17.60 -11.29 6.08
N ILE A 58 -17.45 -11.73 4.84
CA ILE A 58 -17.04 -13.08 4.48
C ILE A 58 -15.60 -12.98 3.98
N LYS A 59 -14.68 -13.65 4.66
CA LYS A 59 -13.27 -13.73 4.25
C LYS A 59 -13.16 -14.47 2.91
N ASN A 60 -12.30 -13.99 2.02
CA ASN A 60 -12.04 -14.65 0.75
C ASN A 60 -11.16 -15.90 0.98
N GLU A 61 -11.45 -16.98 0.25
CA GLU A 61 -10.76 -18.26 0.37
C GLU A 61 -9.33 -18.23 -0.21
N TYR A 62 -9.09 -17.38 -1.20
CA TYR A 62 -7.83 -17.33 -1.94
C TYR A 62 -6.89 -16.21 -1.50
N ASP A 63 -7.44 -15.13 -0.94
CA ASP A 63 -6.67 -14.03 -0.37
C ASP A 63 -7.18 -13.67 1.02
N PRO A 64 -6.49 -14.08 2.10
CA PRO A 64 -6.86 -13.80 3.48
C PRO A 64 -7.02 -12.32 3.82
N CYS A 65 -6.46 -11.42 3.01
CA CYS A 65 -6.56 -9.98 3.19
C CYS A 65 -7.82 -9.38 2.56
N VAL A 66 -8.58 -10.14 1.78
CA VAL A 66 -9.78 -9.69 1.09
C VAL A 66 -11.03 -10.19 1.81
N TYR A 67 -11.94 -9.28 2.09
CA TYR A 67 -13.21 -9.54 2.73
C TYR A 67 -14.33 -8.99 1.86
N LYS A 68 -15.41 -9.74 1.68
CA LYS A 68 -16.58 -9.32 0.91
C LYS A 68 -17.81 -9.24 1.80
N LYS A 69 -18.64 -8.23 1.57
CA LYS A 69 -19.96 -8.08 2.18
C LYS A 69 -20.95 -7.76 1.08
N ILE A 70 -22.01 -8.56 1.01
CA ILE A 70 -23.09 -8.38 0.04
C ILE A 70 -24.36 -8.12 0.83
N ASN A 71 -25.07 -7.06 0.45
CA ASN A 71 -26.38 -6.75 0.99
C ASN A 71 -27.33 -6.39 -0.16
N ARG A 72 -28.24 -7.31 -0.50
CA ARG A 72 -29.13 -7.21 -1.66
C ARG A 72 -28.33 -6.93 -2.95
N SER A 73 -28.50 -5.75 -3.54
CA SER A 73 -27.80 -5.29 -4.75
C SER A 73 -26.52 -4.50 -4.49
N THR A 74 -26.15 -4.31 -3.22
CA THR A 74 -24.93 -3.57 -2.83
C THR A 74 -23.82 -4.52 -2.42
N VAL A 75 -22.61 -4.21 -2.90
CA VAL A 75 -21.39 -4.96 -2.60
C VAL A 75 -20.35 -4.02 -2.00
N ALA A 76 -19.68 -4.49 -0.96
CA ALA A 76 -18.49 -3.88 -0.39
C ALA A 76 -17.39 -4.94 -0.28
N TYR A 77 -16.18 -4.55 -0.68
CA TYR A 77 -14.95 -5.25 -0.42
C TYR A 77 -14.14 -4.43 0.58
N ARG A 78 -13.56 -5.12 1.55
CA ARG A 78 -12.56 -4.58 2.45
C ARG A 78 -11.26 -5.33 2.18
N LEU A 79 -10.22 -4.60 1.79
CA LEU A 79 -8.88 -5.12 1.59
C LEU A 79 -7.98 -4.57 2.69
N LEU A 80 -7.34 -5.47 3.44
CA LEU A 80 -6.39 -5.13 4.50
C LEU A 80 -4.95 -5.21 3.96
N CYS A 81 -4.19 -4.15 4.11
CA CYS A 81 -2.82 -4.00 3.64
C CYS A 81 -1.97 -3.41 4.77
N VAL A 82 -1.62 -4.25 5.75
CA VAL A 82 -0.94 -3.84 6.98
C VAL A 82 -1.75 -2.73 7.67
N ASP A 83 -1.31 -1.47 7.56
CA ASP A 83 -1.91 -0.31 8.21
C ASP A 83 -3.06 0.30 7.39
N ASP A 84 -3.04 0.05 6.07
CA ASP A 84 -4.02 0.56 5.13
C ASP A 84 -5.22 -0.39 5.01
N ILE A 85 -6.42 0.18 5.08
CA ILE A 85 -7.69 -0.49 4.77
C ILE A 85 -8.32 0.19 3.56
N LEU A 86 -8.54 -0.58 2.50
CA LEU A 86 -9.26 -0.13 1.32
C LEU A 86 -10.70 -0.65 1.32
N LEU A 87 -11.64 0.28 1.23
CA LEU A 87 -13.07 0.02 1.13
C LEU A 87 -13.53 0.29 -0.30
N ILE A 88 -13.97 -0.75 -0.99
CA ILE A 88 -14.34 -0.71 -2.41
C ILE A 88 -15.81 -1.14 -2.54
N GLY A 89 -16.66 -0.35 -3.17
CA GLY A 89 -18.06 -0.78 -3.38
C GLY A 89 -18.95 0.22 -4.09
N ASN A 90 -20.18 -0.20 -4.38
CA ASN A 90 -21.20 0.64 -5.02
C ASN A 90 -22.15 1.33 -4.03
N GLY A 91 -22.22 0.88 -2.78
CA GLY A 91 -23.13 1.41 -1.77
C GLY A 91 -22.46 2.40 -0.82
N ILE A 92 -22.53 3.71 -1.12
CA ILE A 92 -21.93 4.77 -0.28
C ILE A 92 -22.43 4.69 1.18
N LYS A 93 -23.74 4.45 1.39
CA LYS A 93 -24.31 4.30 2.74
C LYS A 93 -23.71 3.11 3.49
N MET A 94 -23.50 1.98 2.81
CA MET A 94 -22.89 0.79 3.41
C MET A 94 -21.41 1.02 3.72
N LEU A 95 -20.65 1.62 2.80
CA LEU A 95 -19.25 1.98 3.04
C LEU A 95 -19.11 2.99 4.18
N GLY A 96 -20.02 3.96 4.28
CA GLY A 96 -20.08 4.91 5.39
C GLY A 96 -20.33 4.23 6.73
N ALA A 97 -21.28 3.29 6.79
CA ALA A 97 -21.53 2.51 8.00
C ALA A 97 -20.33 1.64 8.42
N ILE A 98 -19.67 0.99 7.44
CA ILE A 98 -18.44 0.21 7.69
C ILE A 98 -17.32 1.12 8.22
N LYS A 99 -17.17 2.30 7.65
CA LYS A 99 -16.17 3.30 8.07
C LYS A 99 -16.41 3.77 9.50
N THR A 100 -17.64 4.16 9.83
CA THR A 100 -18.01 4.52 11.20
C THR A 100 -17.76 3.36 12.17
N TRP A 101 -18.14 2.13 11.78
CA TRP A 101 -17.87 0.96 12.60
C TRP A 101 -16.37 0.73 12.82
N LEU A 102 -15.53 0.79 11.78
CA LEU A 102 -14.07 0.67 11.91
C LEU A 102 -13.51 1.73 12.87
N SER A 103 -13.95 2.98 12.74
CA SER A 103 -13.55 4.07 13.64
C SER A 103 -14.05 3.93 15.08
N THR A 104 -15.07 3.10 15.33
CA THR A 104 -15.51 2.80 16.71
C THR A 104 -14.65 1.72 17.36
N GLN A 105 -14.09 0.80 16.57
CA GLN A 105 -13.28 -0.30 17.07
C GLN A 105 -11.79 0.05 17.15
N PHE A 106 -11.31 0.88 16.21
CA PHE A 106 -9.91 1.23 16.07
C PHE A 106 -9.72 2.74 15.92
N SER A 107 -8.55 3.23 16.34
CA SER A 107 -8.16 4.61 16.09
C SER A 107 -7.76 4.79 14.63
N MET A 108 -8.71 5.26 13.82
CA MET A 108 -8.57 5.37 12.37
C MET A 108 -8.30 6.80 11.91
N ASN A 109 -7.49 6.95 10.87
CA ASN A 109 -7.43 8.11 9.98
C ASN A 109 -8.30 7.83 8.75
N ASP A 110 -9.15 8.79 8.40
CA ASP A 110 -9.87 8.77 7.14
C ASP A 110 -9.08 9.51 6.07
N MET A 111 -8.63 8.79 5.04
CA MET A 111 -7.89 9.36 3.92
C MET A 111 -8.80 9.73 2.75
N GLY A 112 -10.11 9.51 2.87
CA GLY A 112 -11.09 9.82 1.84
C GLY A 112 -10.96 8.90 0.62
N ARG A 113 -11.02 9.48 -0.58
CA ARG A 113 -10.83 8.71 -1.84
C ARG A 113 -9.39 8.24 -1.94
N ALA A 114 -9.21 6.95 -2.17
CA ALA A 114 -7.89 6.35 -2.26
C ALA A 114 -7.11 7.00 -3.42
N SER A 115 -5.96 7.56 -3.07
CA SER A 115 -5.01 8.18 -4.02
C SER A 115 -3.65 7.51 -3.98
N TYR A 116 -3.36 6.76 -2.91
CA TYR A 116 -2.13 5.98 -2.75
C TYR A 116 -2.46 4.64 -2.12
N ILE A 117 -1.77 3.58 -2.55
CA ILE A 117 -1.86 2.24 -1.95
C ILE A 117 -0.45 1.67 -1.92
N LEU A 118 0.06 1.30 -0.75
CA LEU A 118 1.42 0.74 -0.59
C LEU A 118 2.51 1.60 -1.27
N GLY A 119 2.38 2.94 -1.17
CA GLY A 119 3.29 3.89 -1.80
C GLY A 119 3.15 4.03 -3.33
N ILE A 120 2.19 3.36 -3.97
CA ILE A 120 1.85 3.53 -5.38
C ILE A 120 0.70 4.53 -5.48
N LYS A 121 0.90 5.63 -6.20
CA LYS A 121 -0.17 6.56 -6.52
C LYS A 121 -1.13 5.89 -7.48
N ILE A 122 -2.41 5.94 -7.15
CA ILE A 122 -3.49 5.47 -8.01
C ILE A 122 -4.33 6.65 -8.49
N TYR A 123 -4.77 6.60 -9.74
CA TYR A 123 -5.77 7.52 -10.25
C TYR A 123 -6.71 6.77 -11.19
N LYS A 124 -7.97 7.17 -11.16
CA LYS A 124 -9.04 6.54 -11.94
C LYS A 124 -9.61 7.58 -12.88
N ASP A 125 -9.50 7.33 -14.19
CA ASP A 125 -10.20 8.10 -15.21
C ASP A 125 -11.50 7.36 -15.52
N ILE A 126 -12.61 7.88 -14.97
CA ILE A 126 -13.95 7.29 -15.12
C ILE A 126 -14.41 7.37 -16.58
N SER A 127 -14.10 8.47 -17.26
CA SER A 127 -14.55 8.71 -18.65
C SER A 127 -13.95 7.69 -19.61
N ARG A 128 -12.70 7.29 -19.36
CA ARG A 128 -11.97 6.30 -20.17
C ARG A 128 -11.97 4.90 -19.56
N ARG A 129 -12.62 4.70 -18.40
CA ARG A 129 -12.55 3.46 -17.58
C ARG A 129 -11.11 2.97 -17.38
N MET A 130 -10.20 3.89 -17.14
CA MET A 130 -8.78 3.61 -17.03
C MET A 130 -8.32 3.74 -15.58
N LEU A 131 -7.59 2.74 -15.12
CA LEU A 131 -6.85 2.79 -13.86
C LEU A 131 -5.39 3.07 -14.17
N GLY A 132 -4.87 4.18 -13.66
CA GLY A 132 -3.47 4.54 -13.74
C GLY A 132 -2.74 4.30 -12.43
N LEU A 133 -1.55 3.73 -12.53
CA LEU A 133 -0.65 3.49 -11.40
C LEU A 133 0.66 4.24 -11.66
N THR A 134 1.17 4.97 -10.66
CA THR A 134 2.45 5.66 -10.79
C THR A 134 3.22 5.68 -9.46
N GLN A 135 4.53 5.48 -9.55
CA GLN A 135 5.48 5.65 -8.45
C GLN A 135 6.45 6.81 -8.73
N SER A 136 6.02 7.81 -9.50
CA SER A 136 6.82 9.02 -9.80
C SER A 136 7.49 9.63 -8.58
N LEU A 137 6.77 9.79 -7.46
CA LEU A 137 7.33 10.33 -6.22
C LEU A 137 8.44 9.46 -5.62
N TYR A 138 8.35 8.13 -5.75
CA TYR A 138 9.43 7.23 -5.31
C TYR A 138 10.66 7.42 -6.20
N ILE A 139 10.47 7.49 -7.53
CA ILE A 139 11.55 7.75 -8.49
C ILE A 139 12.21 9.10 -8.19
N GLU A 140 11.45 10.15 -7.95
CA GLU A 140 11.98 11.48 -7.60
C GLU A 140 12.78 11.44 -6.29
N LYS A 141 12.29 10.73 -5.26
CA LYS A 141 13.03 10.53 -4.00
C LYS A 141 14.34 9.79 -4.22
N VAL A 142 14.35 8.76 -5.07
CA VAL A 142 15.55 8.01 -5.44
C VAL A 142 16.54 8.90 -6.18
N LEU A 143 16.09 9.64 -7.20
CA LEU A 143 16.93 10.57 -7.94
C LEU A 143 17.56 11.62 -7.02
N LYS A 144 16.77 12.21 -6.10
CA LYS A 144 17.26 13.18 -5.13
C LYS A 144 18.29 12.59 -4.16
N ARG A 145 18.03 11.38 -3.66
CA ARG A 145 18.96 10.66 -2.77
C ARG A 145 20.32 10.45 -3.42
N PHE A 146 20.34 10.21 -4.72
CA PHE A 146 21.55 9.95 -5.50
C PHE A 146 22.09 11.19 -6.25
N LYS A 147 21.53 12.38 -6.01
CA LYS A 147 21.90 13.65 -6.67
C LYS A 147 21.79 13.58 -8.20
N MET A 148 20.78 12.88 -8.69
CA MET A 148 20.49 12.60 -10.10
C MET A 148 19.25 13.33 -10.62
N GLU A 149 18.69 14.32 -9.92
CA GLU A 149 17.49 15.05 -10.35
C GLU A 149 17.61 15.68 -11.76
N ASN A 150 18.83 16.05 -12.17
CA ASN A 150 19.12 16.68 -13.45
C ASN A 150 19.75 15.72 -14.48
N SER A 151 19.79 14.42 -14.18
CA SER A 151 20.33 13.42 -15.11
C SER A 151 19.49 13.32 -16.39
N LYS A 152 20.15 13.15 -17.53
CA LYS A 152 19.46 12.96 -18.82
C LYS A 152 18.63 11.68 -18.78
N ARG A 153 17.40 11.75 -19.28
CA ARG A 153 16.53 10.57 -19.43
C ARG A 153 17.16 9.63 -20.46
N GLY A 154 17.53 8.43 -20.03
CA GLY A 154 17.92 7.34 -20.94
C GLY A 154 16.70 6.55 -21.38
N PHE A 155 16.69 6.07 -22.63
CA PHE A 155 15.65 5.14 -23.11
C PHE A 155 15.80 3.74 -22.53
N ILE A 156 16.98 3.41 -22.01
CA ILE A 156 17.36 2.10 -21.47
C ILE A 156 18.20 2.29 -20.20
N PRO A 157 18.03 1.43 -19.17
CA PRO A 157 18.80 1.52 -17.93
C PRO A 157 20.31 1.38 -18.13
N ILE A 158 20.71 0.60 -19.14
CA ILE A 158 22.10 0.43 -19.57
C ILE A 158 22.15 0.30 -21.10
N THR A 159 23.11 0.96 -21.74
CA THR A 159 23.33 0.82 -23.18
C THR A 159 23.81 -0.59 -23.51
N HIS A 160 23.19 -1.22 -24.52
CA HIS A 160 23.58 -2.54 -24.98
C HIS A 160 25.02 -2.50 -25.52
N GLY A 161 25.83 -3.52 -25.22
CA GLY A 161 27.22 -3.59 -25.70
C GLY A 161 28.28 -2.95 -24.79
N ILE A 162 27.90 -2.40 -23.63
CA ILE A 162 28.87 -1.96 -22.62
C ILE A 162 29.48 -3.22 -21.96
N LYS A 163 30.76 -3.49 -22.26
CA LYS A 163 31.56 -4.47 -21.51
C LYS A 163 32.27 -3.78 -20.36
N LEU A 164 31.77 -3.98 -19.15
CA LEU A 164 32.44 -3.51 -17.94
C LEU A 164 33.66 -4.40 -17.65
N SER A 165 34.80 -3.79 -17.31
CA SER A 165 36.02 -4.51 -16.94
C SER A 165 36.63 -3.95 -15.66
N LYS A 166 37.44 -4.77 -14.97
CA LYS A 166 38.20 -4.33 -13.79
C LYS A 166 39.16 -3.17 -14.07
N LYS A 167 39.42 -2.79 -15.33
CA LYS A 167 40.22 -1.61 -15.66
C LYS A 167 39.47 -0.29 -15.43
N GLN A 168 38.14 -0.34 -15.32
CA GLN A 168 37.25 0.83 -15.12
C GLN A 168 36.95 1.10 -13.64
N SER A 169 37.51 0.33 -12.71
CA SER A 169 37.47 0.67 -11.29
C SER A 169 38.35 1.89 -11.01
N PRO A 170 38.03 2.69 -9.98
CA PRO A 170 38.84 3.83 -9.57
C PRO A 170 40.27 3.38 -9.25
N LYS A 171 41.27 4.13 -9.75
CA LYS A 171 42.70 3.81 -9.57
C LYS A 171 43.40 4.78 -8.63
N THR A 172 42.86 5.98 -8.49
CA THR A 172 43.42 7.03 -7.64
C THR A 172 42.59 7.22 -6.36
N ASN A 173 43.22 7.75 -5.31
CA ASN A 173 42.53 8.10 -4.07
C ASN A 173 41.45 9.18 -4.27
N GLU A 174 41.64 10.07 -5.25
CA GLU A 174 40.64 11.07 -5.63
C GLU A 174 39.41 10.43 -6.28
N GLU A 175 39.61 9.47 -7.19
CA GLU A 175 38.51 8.72 -7.79
C GLU A 175 37.77 7.86 -6.76
N LEU A 176 38.49 7.24 -5.83
CA LEU A 176 37.89 6.47 -4.72
C LEU A 176 37.01 7.35 -3.83
N LYS A 177 37.49 8.54 -3.43
CA LYS A 177 36.70 9.53 -2.67
C LYS A 177 35.52 10.07 -3.47
N ARG A 178 35.70 10.30 -4.77
CA ARG A 178 34.59 10.74 -5.64
C ARG A 178 33.52 9.65 -5.75
N MET A 179 33.93 8.39 -5.88
CA MET A 179 33.00 7.26 -6.03
C MET A 179 32.38 6.80 -4.71
N SER A 180 32.98 7.08 -3.55
CA SER A 180 32.33 6.79 -2.26
C SER A 180 31.03 7.58 -2.05
N ASP A 181 30.93 8.74 -2.71
CA ASP A 181 29.75 9.60 -2.65
C ASP A 181 28.71 9.28 -3.75
N ILE A 182 29.01 8.34 -4.66
CA ILE A 182 28.15 7.92 -5.77
C ILE A 182 27.71 6.47 -5.50
N PRO A 183 26.46 6.25 -5.08
CA PRO A 183 26.02 4.91 -4.76
C PRO A 183 25.96 4.03 -6.00
N TYR A 184 26.37 2.77 -5.84
CA TYR A 184 26.11 1.75 -6.84
C TYR A 184 24.59 1.55 -6.94
N ALA A 185 24.04 1.80 -8.12
CA ALA A 185 22.63 1.61 -8.44
C ALA A 185 22.22 0.12 -8.38
#